data_AF-X6LIT1-F1
#
_entry.id   AF-X6LIT1-F1
#
_cell.length_a   1.000
_cell.length_b   1.000
_cell.length_c   1.000
_cell.angle_alpha   90.00
_cell.angle_beta   90.00
_cell.angle_gamma   90.00
#
_symmetry.space_group_name_H-M   'P 1'
#
loop_
_entity.id
_entity.type
_entity.pdbx_description
1 polymer ?
#
loop_
_entity_poly.entity_id
_entity_poly.type
_entity_poly.pdbx_seq_one_letter_code
_entity_poly.pdbx_strand_id
1 'polypeptide(L)'
;MDTMQREWDSQFDKIIALRHSQTMLLMLRNSMQLSKVNYFIRTIFAGYNTGWIGKFDERIKQSMEAITLQPITPLQWLQCQLPIRQGGFGLKIARPYAGAAFIASVLTASKLLPSIHRTFENANWIPTVEMDNAIHDYNTFTMDKDNIIDLNFLPDQASLSKNIAANTRRKFLAECNPRTKALVTSMASTHASAYLHSLPNKFTGSHFDNKELQSLIRFRLSQHETADNKCQGGLDCPSQMDQLGDHAIVCSHGKGRIFRHNLVTTCISKLLKRAGLSHKREVRATDNSSQRPGDIMIKWFNQDMERTFFDIGITHKNVINQLPGKLIAANKYFNYKIAKYRNLFENSNSSYIPLVAEAAGAWHHKAVEVFNKIAEVLASKEGKDYQKAKEI
;
A
#
# COMPACT_ATOMS: atom_id res chain seq x y z
N MET A 1 29.16 -10.60 -16.51
CA MET A 1 28.08 -10.54 -15.49
C MET A 1 28.63 -10.27 -14.10
N ASP A 2 29.68 -10.95 -13.67
CA ASP A 2 30.26 -10.83 -12.32
C ASP A 2 30.59 -9.39 -11.89
N THR A 3 31.16 -8.56 -12.78
CA THR A 3 31.45 -7.15 -12.48
C THR A 3 30.18 -6.36 -12.14
N MET A 4 29.09 -6.58 -12.89
CA MET A 4 27.81 -5.91 -12.63
C MET A 4 27.17 -6.41 -11.34
N GLN A 5 27.30 -7.70 -11.06
CA GLN A 5 26.82 -8.26 -9.82
C GLN A 5 27.52 -7.63 -8.60
N ARG A 6 28.85 -7.51 -8.62
CA ARG A 6 29.61 -6.84 -7.54
C ARG A 6 29.17 -5.40 -7.34
N GLU A 7 28.87 -4.69 -8.43
CA GLU A 7 28.36 -3.33 -8.37
C GLU A 7 26.96 -3.27 -7.73
N TRP A 8 26.06 -4.18 -8.08
CA TRP A 8 24.75 -4.25 -7.43
C TRP A 8 24.84 -4.61 -5.96
N ASP A 9 25.70 -5.55 -5.60
CA ASP A 9 25.95 -5.93 -4.20
C ASP A 9 26.41 -4.71 -3.38
N SER A 10 27.38 -3.95 -3.90
CA SER A 10 27.84 -2.68 -3.32
C SER A 10 26.71 -1.65 -3.18
N GLN A 11 25.81 -1.55 -4.16
CA GLN A 11 24.65 -0.66 -4.10
C GLN A 11 23.63 -1.09 -3.04
N PHE A 12 23.37 -2.40 -2.92
CA PHE A 12 22.52 -2.94 -1.85
C PHE A 12 23.16 -2.71 -0.48
N ASP A 13 24.47 -2.92 -0.31
CA ASP A 13 25.18 -2.64 0.93
C ASP A 13 25.02 -1.18 1.35
N LYS A 14 25.14 -0.24 0.39
CA LYS A 14 24.92 1.20 0.65
C LYS A 14 23.47 1.50 1.06
N ILE A 15 22.48 0.84 0.47
CA ILE A 15 21.07 0.99 0.88
C ILE A 15 20.87 0.44 2.29
N ILE A 16 21.39 -0.75 2.59
CA ILE A 16 21.28 -1.39 3.91
C ILE A 16 21.99 -0.54 4.98
N ALA A 17 23.08 0.13 4.63
CA ALA A 17 23.81 1.04 5.52
C ALA A 17 23.09 2.37 5.79
N LEU A 18 22.00 2.68 5.07
CA LEU A 18 21.21 3.88 5.37
C LEU A 18 20.57 3.74 6.76
N ARG A 19 20.71 4.78 7.59
CA ARG A 19 20.16 4.78 8.95
C ARG A 19 18.64 4.93 9.02
N HIS A 20 17.98 5.27 7.91
CA HIS A 20 16.56 5.65 7.90
C HIS A 20 15.72 4.70 7.06
N SER A 21 14.86 3.91 7.73
CA SER A 21 14.11 2.80 7.12
C SER A 21 13.13 3.25 6.03
N GLN A 22 12.55 4.46 6.12
CA GLN A 22 11.63 4.95 5.09
C GLN A 22 12.40 5.27 3.81
N THR A 23 13.58 5.88 3.95
CA THR A 23 14.47 6.13 2.81
C THR A 23 14.97 4.83 2.20
N MET A 24 15.34 3.84 3.01
CA MET A 24 15.71 2.50 2.53
C MET A 24 14.61 1.89 1.67
N LEU A 25 13.37 1.86 2.16
CA LEU A 25 12.23 1.28 1.43
C LEU A 25 11.98 2.01 0.10
N LEU A 26 12.06 3.35 0.11
CA LEU A 26 11.87 4.15 -1.09
C LEU A 26 12.99 3.91 -2.12
N MET A 27 14.26 3.85 -1.70
CA MET A 27 15.38 3.57 -2.59
C MET A 27 15.30 2.16 -3.16
N LEU A 28 14.98 1.17 -2.32
CA LEU A 28 14.80 -0.21 -2.76
C LEU A 28 13.71 -0.31 -3.84
N ARG A 29 12.53 0.25 -3.58
CA ARG A 29 11.39 0.18 -4.50
C ARG A 29 11.59 1.00 -5.77
N ASN A 30 12.22 2.16 -5.72
CA ASN A 30 12.32 3.04 -6.88
C ASN A 30 13.60 2.83 -7.70
N SER A 31 14.64 2.19 -7.14
CA SER A 31 15.96 2.13 -7.78
C SER A 31 16.58 0.73 -7.85
N MET A 32 16.29 -0.17 -6.90
CA MET A 32 16.96 -1.48 -6.79
C MET A 32 15.97 -2.65 -6.84
N GLN A 33 15.16 -2.68 -7.89
CA GLN A 33 14.24 -3.78 -8.20
C GLN A 33 14.35 -4.15 -9.69
N LEU A 34 13.33 -4.77 -10.29
CA LEU A 34 13.29 -5.17 -11.71
C LEU A 34 13.82 -4.12 -12.69
N SER A 35 13.53 -2.83 -12.47
CA SER A 35 13.99 -1.73 -13.35
C SER A 35 15.51 -1.65 -13.48
N LYS A 36 16.24 -2.01 -12.41
CA LYS A 36 17.71 -1.99 -12.37
C LYS A 36 18.35 -2.99 -13.33
N VAL A 37 17.70 -4.15 -13.48
CA VAL A 37 18.22 -5.30 -14.21
C VAL A 37 17.43 -5.60 -15.49
N ASN A 38 16.42 -4.79 -15.81
CA ASN A 38 15.53 -4.99 -16.95
C ASN A 38 16.29 -5.12 -18.28
N TYR A 39 17.33 -4.31 -18.49
CA TYR A 39 18.17 -4.43 -19.68
C TYR A 39 18.82 -5.82 -19.81
N PHE A 40 19.38 -6.34 -18.71
CA PHE A 40 20.10 -7.62 -18.71
C PHE A 40 19.16 -8.79 -18.94
N ILE A 41 18.00 -8.84 -18.27
CA ILE A 41 17.02 -9.92 -18.48
C ILE A 41 16.37 -9.87 -19.87
N ARG A 42 16.37 -8.71 -20.54
CA ARG A 42 15.86 -8.55 -21.92
C ARG A 42 16.85 -8.98 -23.00
N THR A 43 18.14 -9.06 -22.67
CA THR A 43 19.22 -9.28 -23.65
C THR A 43 19.95 -10.59 -23.44
N ILE A 44 19.95 -11.13 -22.22
CA ILE A 44 20.75 -12.30 -21.83
C ILE A 44 19.84 -13.34 -21.18
N PHE A 45 19.22 -14.21 -21.98
CA PHE A 45 18.48 -15.37 -21.45
C PHE A 45 19.38 -16.60 -21.27
N ALA A 46 20.39 -16.80 -22.14
CA ALA A 46 21.39 -17.86 -22.00
C ALA A 46 22.13 -17.83 -20.64
N GLY A 47 22.20 -16.66 -19.99
CA GLY A 47 22.76 -16.47 -18.65
C GLY A 47 21.85 -16.90 -17.49
N TYR A 48 20.63 -17.38 -17.76
CA TYR A 48 19.68 -17.87 -16.76
C TYR A 48 20.32 -18.89 -15.78
N ASN A 49 21.19 -19.77 -16.28
CA ASN A 49 21.86 -20.81 -15.49
C ASN A 49 23.01 -20.30 -14.59
N THR A 50 23.45 -19.05 -14.75
CA THR A 50 24.56 -18.50 -13.94
C THR A 50 24.14 -18.12 -12.51
N GLY A 51 22.83 -18.14 -12.21
CA GLY A 51 22.29 -17.92 -10.87
C GLY A 51 22.32 -16.46 -10.38
N TRP A 52 22.82 -15.50 -11.18
CA TRP A 52 22.91 -14.09 -10.75
C TRP A 52 21.54 -13.49 -10.42
N ILE A 53 20.48 -13.88 -11.13
CA ILE A 53 19.11 -13.38 -10.90
C ILE A 53 18.65 -13.73 -9.49
N GLY A 54 18.88 -14.98 -9.07
CA GLY A 54 18.54 -15.44 -7.72
C GLY A 54 19.33 -14.68 -6.67
N LYS A 55 20.62 -14.44 -6.90
CA LYS A 55 21.46 -13.63 -6.00
C LYS A 55 20.96 -12.19 -5.90
N PHE A 56 20.60 -11.56 -7.02
CA PHE A 56 20.02 -10.21 -7.04
C PHE A 56 18.69 -10.14 -6.26
N ASP A 57 17.77 -11.07 -6.51
CA ASP A 57 16.47 -11.12 -5.84
C ASP A 57 16.61 -11.37 -4.33
N GLU A 58 17.58 -12.19 -3.92
CA GLU A 58 17.91 -12.41 -2.52
C GLU A 58 18.39 -11.12 -1.83
N ARG A 59 19.19 -10.30 -2.51
CA ARG A 59 19.60 -8.98 -1.97
C ARG A 59 18.41 -8.03 -1.76
N ILE A 60 17.38 -8.10 -2.60
CA ILE A 60 16.13 -7.34 -2.39
C ILE A 60 15.43 -7.82 -1.11
N LYS A 61 15.35 -9.14 -0.92
CA LYS A 61 14.75 -9.75 0.27
C LYS A 61 15.51 -9.36 1.53
N GLN A 62 16.84 -9.49 1.55
CA GLN A 62 17.71 -9.09 2.65
C GLN A 62 17.56 -7.60 3.00
N SER A 63 17.41 -6.75 1.98
CA SER A 63 17.15 -5.31 2.21
C SER A 63 15.79 -5.09 2.90
N MET A 64 14.77 -5.85 2.54
CA MET A 64 13.46 -5.80 3.19
C MET A 64 13.52 -6.34 4.63
N GLU A 65 14.28 -7.40 4.88
CA GLU A 65 14.55 -7.95 6.23
C GLU A 65 15.34 -6.96 7.10
N ALA A 66 16.27 -6.20 6.52
CA ALA A 66 16.97 -5.11 7.20
C ALA A 66 16.03 -3.94 7.54
N ILE A 67 15.04 -3.64 6.68
CA ILE A 67 14.01 -2.62 6.97
C ILE A 67 13.11 -3.06 8.11
N THR A 68 12.65 -4.32 8.13
CA THR A 68 11.76 -4.85 9.18
C THR A 68 12.49 -5.25 10.45
N LEU A 69 13.80 -5.49 10.38
CA LEU A 69 14.59 -6.17 11.42
C LEU A 69 14.00 -7.54 11.80
N GLN A 70 13.38 -8.23 10.83
CA GLN A 70 12.80 -9.56 11.00
C GLN A 70 12.92 -10.37 9.71
N PRO A 71 13.13 -11.69 9.80
CA PRO A 71 13.16 -12.55 8.62
C PRO A 71 11.80 -12.53 7.91
N ILE A 72 11.84 -12.66 6.59
CA ILE A 72 10.64 -12.66 5.73
C ILE A 72 10.35 -14.10 5.30
N THR A 73 9.17 -14.59 5.66
CA THR A 73 8.70 -15.92 5.27
C THR A 73 8.36 -15.97 3.76
N PRO A 74 8.29 -17.16 3.14
CA PRO A 74 7.89 -17.27 1.73
C PRO A 74 6.55 -16.59 1.41
N LEU A 75 5.55 -16.72 2.30
CA LEU A 75 4.24 -16.09 2.12
C LEU A 75 4.31 -14.56 2.22
N GLN A 76 5.07 -14.03 3.19
CA GLN A 76 5.32 -12.59 3.33
C GLN A 76 6.09 -12.03 2.13
N TRP A 77 6.99 -12.83 1.56
CA TRP A 77 7.73 -12.46 0.36
C TRP A 77 6.81 -12.36 -0.86
N LEU A 78 5.85 -13.28 -1.02
CA LEU A 78 4.80 -13.15 -2.04
C LEU A 78 4.00 -11.85 -1.84
N GLN A 79 3.66 -11.49 -0.60
CA GLN A 79 2.99 -10.21 -0.31
C GLN A 79 3.82 -8.99 -0.73
N CYS A 80 5.12 -9.00 -0.43
CA CYS A 80 6.03 -7.91 -0.79
C CYS A 80 6.03 -7.59 -2.29
N GLN A 81 5.90 -8.63 -3.11
CA GLN A 81 5.88 -8.52 -4.57
C GLN A 81 4.55 -7.97 -5.11
N LEU A 82 3.45 -8.08 -4.35
CA LEU A 82 2.15 -7.57 -4.81
C LEU A 82 2.19 -6.05 -4.97
N PRO A 83 1.45 -5.47 -5.94
CA PRO A 83 1.29 -4.03 -6.04
C PRO A 83 0.77 -3.40 -4.74
N ILE A 84 1.16 -2.15 -4.47
CA ILE A 84 0.69 -1.39 -3.29
C ILE A 84 -0.84 -1.31 -3.25
N ARG A 85 -1.48 -1.05 -4.40
CA ARG A 85 -2.96 -1.05 -4.57
C ARG A 85 -3.63 -2.39 -4.30
N GLN A 86 -2.85 -3.45 -4.12
CA GLN A 86 -3.28 -4.82 -3.84
C GLN A 86 -2.84 -5.29 -2.45
N GLY A 87 -2.30 -4.39 -1.61
CA GLY A 87 -1.88 -4.65 -0.24
C GLY A 87 -0.43 -5.15 -0.08
N GLY A 88 0.37 -5.11 -1.15
CA GLY A 88 1.81 -5.41 -1.09
C GLY A 88 2.70 -4.16 -1.03
N PHE A 89 3.97 -4.32 -1.44
CA PHE A 89 4.97 -3.24 -1.47
C PHE A 89 5.42 -2.87 -2.89
N GLY A 90 5.00 -3.64 -3.89
CA GLY A 90 5.37 -3.44 -5.29
C GLY A 90 6.84 -3.77 -5.57
N LEU A 91 7.47 -4.61 -4.75
CA LEU A 91 8.86 -5.05 -4.94
C LEU A 91 8.91 -6.10 -6.04
N LYS A 92 9.07 -5.65 -7.29
CA LYS A 92 9.17 -6.57 -8.44
C LYS A 92 10.57 -7.18 -8.48
N ILE A 93 10.64 -8.48 -8.20
CA ILE A 93 11.84 -9.27 -8.36
C ILE A 93 12.06 -9.63 -9.84
N ALA A 94 13.28 -10.01 -10.21
CA ALA A 94 13.67 -10.26 -11.59
C ALA A 94 13.31 -11.67 -12.07
N ARG A 95 13.43 -12.68 -11.21
CA ARG A 95 13.30 -14.10 -11.56
C ARG A 95 12.01 -14.43 -12.33
N PRO A 96 10.80 -14.06 -11.88
CA PRO A 96 9.56 -14.41 -12.57
C PRO A 96 9.37 -13.70 -13.91
N TYR A 97 10.10 -12.60 -14.15
CA TYR A 97 9.90 -11.72 -15.30
C TYR A 97 10.96 -11.93 -16.39
N ALA A 98 11.98 -12.76 -16.15
CA ALA A 98 13.09 -12.97 -17.07
C ALA A 98 12.61 -13.51 -18.44
N GLY A 99 11.87 -14.62 -18.45
CA GLY A 99 11.30 -15.18 -19.69
C GLY A 99 10.43 -14.17 -20.45
N ALA A 100 9.47 -13.53 -19.76
CA ALA A 100 8.60 -12.52 -20.36
C ALA A 100 9.36 -11.34 -20.97
N ALA A 101 10.39 -10.85 -20.27
CA ALA A 101 11.18 -9.71 -20.73
C ALA A 101 12.02 -10.07 -21.97
N PHE A 102 12.64 -11.25 -21.99
CA PHE A 102 13.40 -11.74 -23.14
C PHE A 102 12.50 -11.97 -24.35
N ILE A 103 11.39 -12.71 -24.19
CA ILE A 103 10.40 -12.97 -25.25
C ILE A 103 9.95 -11.66 -25.90
N ALA A 104 9.51 -10.70 -25.09
CA ALA A 104 9.06 -9.41 -25.61
C ALA A 104 10.17 -8.64 -26.33
N SER A 105 11.42 -8.77 -25.88
CA SER A 105 12.59 -8.14 -26.50
C SER A 105 12.88 -8.73 -27.88
N VAL A 106 12.98 -10.06 -27.97
CA VAL A 106 13.25 -10.79 -29.22
C VAL A 106 12.18 -10.50 -30.27
N LEU A 107 10.90 -10.52 -29.89
CA LEU A 107 9.80 -10.25 -30.83
C LEU A 107 9.75 -8.79 -31.30
N THR A 108 10.11 -7.85 -30.42
CA THR A 108 10.18 -6.44 -30.81
C THR A 108 11.33 -6.24 -31.79
N ALA A 109 12.49 -6.85 -31.50
CA ALA A 109 13.65 -6.82 -32.39
C ALA A 109 13.34 -7.48 -33.74
N SER A 110 12.73 -8.66 -33.77
CA SER A 110 12.44 -9.38 -35.02
C SER A 110 11.52 -8.59 -35.96
N LYS A 111 10.57 -7.81 -35.41
CA LYS A 111 9.71 -6.91 -36.20
C LYS A 111 10.44 -5.67 -36.73
N LEU A 112 11.43 -5.15 -35.98
CA LEU A 112 12.15 -3.92 -36.34
C LEU A 112 13.37 -4.18 -37.23
N LEU A 113 14.07 -5.31 -37.08
CA LEU A 113 15.30 -5.62 -37.80
C LEU A 113 15.16 -5.52 -39.34
N PRO A 114 14.07 -6.00 -39.98
CA PRO A 114 13.90 -5.84 -41.43
C PRO A 114 13.88 -4.38 -41.90
N SER A 115 13.43 -3.45 -41.04
CA SER A 115 13.41 -2.02 -41.34
C SER A 115 14.79 -1.35 -41.21
N ILE A 116 15.73 -1.99 -40.49
CA ILE A 116 17.07 -1.45 -40.21
C ILE A 116 18.05 -1.84 -41.33
N HIS A 117 17.96 -3.05 -41.88
CA HIS A 117 18.86 -3.48 -42.97
C HIS A 117 18.24 -4.61 -43.83
N ARG A 118 18.41 -4.52 -45.15
CA ARG A 118 17.82 -5.46 -46.14
C ARG A 118 18.23 -6.92 -45.95
N THR A 119 19.42 -7.18 -45.39
CA THR A 119 19.87 -8.56 -45.11
C THR A 119 19.11 -9.25 -43.97
N PHE A 120 18.31 -8.51 -43.19
CA PHE A 120 17.50 -9.08 -42.11
C PHE A 120 16.15 -9.62 -42.57
N GLU A 121 15.73 -9.40 -43.83
CA GLU A 121 14.44 -9.88 -44.34
C GLU A 121 14.30 -11.41 -44.32
N ASN A 122 15.41 -12.16 -44.38
CA ASN A 122 15.41 -13.63 -44.49
C ASN A 122 16.19 -14.35 -43.37
N ALA A 123 16.67 -13.64 -42.37
CA ALA A 123 17.46 -14.24 -41.29
C ALA A 123 16.53 -14.62 -40.11
N ASN A 124 16.51 -15.90 -39.74
CA ASN A 124 15.83 -16.33 -38.53
C ASN A 124 16.68 -15.96 -37.30
N TRP A 125 16.44 -14.75 -36.75
CA TRP A 125 17.18 -14.21 -35.62
C TRP A 125 16.69 -14.70 -34.26
N ILE A 126 15.64 -15.52 -34.22
CA ILE A 126 15.14 -16.09 -32.97
C ILE A 126 16.00 -17.31 -32.66
N PRO A 127 16.84 -17.28 -31.61
CA PRO A 127 17.51 -18.50 -31.17
C PRO A 127 16.42 -19.44 -30.65
N THR A 128 16.14 -20.51 -31.38
CA THR A 128 14.98 -21.38 -31.11
C THR A 128 15.06 -21.98 -29.71
N VAL A 129 16.25 -22.45 -29.31
CA VAL A 129 16.48 -23.05 -28.00
C VAL A 129 16.28 -22.04 -26.86
N GLU A 130 16.85 -20.83 -26.95
CA GLU A 130 16.69 -19.82 -25.92
C GLU A 130 15.25 -19.29 -25.83
N MET A 131 14.57 -19.19 -26.97
CA MET A 131 13.16 -18.82 -27.01
C MET A 131 12.30 -19.89 -26.33
N ASP A 132 12.50 -21.17 -26.63
CA ASP A 132 11.80 -22.28 -26.00
C ASP A 132 12.04 -22.33 -24.49
N ASN A 133 13.30 -22.13 -24.07
CA ASN A 133 13.64 -22.04 -22.65
C ASN A 133 12.97 -20.84 -21.96
N ALA A 134 12.85 -19.70 -22.64
CA ALA A 134 12.18 -18.51 -22.11
C ALA A 134 10.66 -18.69 -21.99
N ILE A 135 10.04 -19.38 -22.96
CA ILE A 135 8.62 -19.76 -22.90
C ILE A 135 8.39 -20.72 -21.74
N HIS A 136 9.24 -21.75 -21.62
CA HIS A 136 9.17 -22.69 -20.52
C HIS A 136 9.28 -21.95 -19.18
N ASP A 137 10.28 -21.08 -19.02
CA ASP A 137 10.46 -20.27 -17.82
C ASP A 137 9.22 -19.42 -17.51
N TYR A 138 8.70 -18.67 -18.49
CA TYR A 138 7.48 -17.87 -18.32
C TYR A 138 6.29 -18.73 -17.86
N ASN A 139 6.07 -19.88 -18.49
CA ASN A 139 4.99 -20.80 -18.18
C ASN A 139 5.08 -21.35 -16.74
N THR A 140 6.28 -21.43 -16.13
CA THR A 140 6.43 -21.82 -14.71
C THR A 140 5.91 -20.75 -13.73
N PHE A 141 5.82 -19.48 -14.16
CA PHE A 141 5.35 -18.36 -13.36
C PHE A 141 3.94 -17.88 -13.68
N THR A 142 3.25 -18.51 -14.64
CA THR A 142 1.88 -18.19 -15.00
C THR A 142 0.88 -19.28 -14.58
N MET A 143 -0.39 -19.03 -14.87
CA MET A 143 -1.46 -20.04 -14.77
C MET A 143 -1.59 -20.74 -16.12
N ASP A 144 -2.06 -21.98 -16.14
CA ASP A 144 -2.16 -22.78 -17.38
C ASP A 144 -2.88 -22.06 -18.52
N LYS A 145 -3.94 -21.31 -18.20
CA LYS A 145 -4.71 -20.51 -19.16
C LYS A 145 -3.95 -19.32 -19.77
N ASP A 146 -2.88 -18.86 -19.13
CA ASP A 146 -2.07 -17.72 -19.53
C ASP A 146 -0.70 -18.14 -20.10
N ASN A 147 -0.48 -19.47 -20.22
CA ASN A 147 0.74 -20.03 -20.78
C ASN A 147 0.84 -19.71 -22.28
N ILE A 148 2.07 -19.50 -22.74
CA ILE A 148 2.37 -19.38 -24.16
C ILE A 148 2.40 -20.79 -24.74
N ILE A 149 1.45 -21.06 -25.63
CA ILE A 149 1.35 -22.28 -26.44
C ILE A 149 1.47 -22.00 -27.95
N ASP A 150 1.24 -20.74 -28.35
CA ASP A 150 1.35 -20.28 -29.73
C ASP A 150 2.14 -18.96 -29.77
N LEU A 151 3.20 -18.93 -30.58
CA LEU A 151 4.07 -17.78 -30.78
C LEU A 151 3.47 -16.73 -31.74
N ASN A 152 2.44 -17.10 -32.50
CA ASN A 152 1.81 -16.22 -33.51
C ASN A 152 1.04 -15.06 -32.88
N PHE A 153 0.55 -15.24 -31.66
CA PHE A 153 -0.19 -14.20 -30.92
C PHE A 153 0.47 -13.96 -29.56
N LEU A 154 1.60 -13.24 -29.59
CA LEU A 154 2.26 -12.84 -28.36
C LEU A 154 1.92 -11.40 -27.99
N PRO A 155 1.35 -11.19 -26.79
CA PRO A 155 1.04 -9.86 -26.33
C PRO A 155 2.31 -9.12 -25.89
N ASP A 156 2.20 -7.81 -25.72
CA ASP A 156 3.32 -6.98 -25.26
C ASP A 156 3.85 -7.39 -23.86
N GLN A 157 5.01 -6.85 -23.47
CA GLN A 157 5.63 -7.12 -22.17
C GLN A 157 4.70 -6.80 -20.99
N ALA A 158 3.83 -5.78 -21.11
CA ALA A 158 2.95 -5.38 -20.01
C ALA A 158 1.89 -6.46 -19.75
N SER A 159 1.36 -7.07 -20.80
CA SER A 159 0.41 -8.17 -20.73
C SER A 159 1.03 -9.43 -20.10
N LEU A 160 2.23 -9.84 -20.55
CA LEU A 160 2.95 -10.96 -19.94
C LEU A 160 3.25 -10.71 -18.45
N SER A 161 3.71 -9.50 -18.13
CA SER A 161 3.99 -9.09 -16.74
C SER A 161 2.75 -9.09 -15.85
N LYS A 162 1.57 -8.80 -16.42
CA LYS A 162 0.28 -8.81 -15.71
C LYS A 162 -0.12 -10.24 -15.32
N ASN A 163 0.11 -11.22 -16.20
CA ASN A 163 -0.21 -12.62 -15.94
C ASN A 163 0.65 -13.19 -14.79
N ILE A 164 1.96 -12.90 -14.80
CA ILE A 164 2.88 -13.24 -13.70
C ILE A 164 2.41 -12.63 -12.36
N ALA A 165 2.05 -11.34 -12.36
CA ALA A 165 1.57 -10.66 -11.16
C ALA A 165 0.22 -11.25 -10.66
N ALA A 166 -0.67 -11.64 -11.58
CA ALA A 166 -1.93 -12.30 -11.25
C ALA A 166 -1.70 -13.67 -10.61
N ASN A 167 -0.77 -14.46 -11.14
CA ASN A 167 -0.42 -15.76 -10.56
C ASN A 167 0.22 -15.61 -9.16
N THR A 168 1.11 -14.62 -8.98
CA THR A 168 1.71 -14.30 -7.66
C THR A 168 0.63 -13.95 -6.63
N ARG A 169 -0.34 -13.11 -7.01
CA ARG A 169 -1.50 -12.80 -6.16
C ARG A 169 -2.32 -14.03 -5.83
N ARG A 170 -2.57 -14.91 -6.80
CA ARG A 170 -3.32 -16.15 -6.60
C ARG A 170 -2.62 -17.05 -5.58
N LYS A 171 -1.32 -17.30 -5.75
CA LYS A 171 -0.50 -18.10 -4.81
C LYS A 171 -0.57 -17.53 -3.40
N PHE A 172 -0.36 -16.21 -3.25
CA PHE A 172 -0.50 -15.52 -1.97
C PHE A 172 -1.88 -15.73 -1.32
N LEU A 173 -2.96 -15.46 -2.05
CA LEU A 173 -4.33 -15.56 -1.51
C LEU A 173 -4.77 -16.98 -1.19
N ALA A 174 -4.18 -17.98 -1.84
CA ALA A 174 -4.45 -19.39 -1.60
C ALA A 174 -3.87 -19.86 -0.25
N GLU A 175 -2.69 -19.37 0.12
CA GLU A 175 -1.98 -19.76 1.35
C GLU A 175 -2.28 -18.82 2.54
N CYS A 176 -2.88 -17.65 2.29
CA CYS A 176 -3.21 -16.68 3.34
C CYS A 176 -4.27 -17.15 4.33
N ASN A 177 -3.96 -17.01 5.62
CA ASN A 177 -4.95 -17.15 6.68
C ASN A 177 -6.04 -16.05 6.60
N PRO A 178 -7.23 -16.27 7.22
CA PRO A 178 -8.35 -15.33 7.14
C PRO A 178 -8.05 -13.92 7.64
N ARG A 179 -7.29 -13.77 8.74
CA ARG A 179 -6.87 -12.47 9.29
C ARG A 179 -6.04 -11.68 8.26
N THR A 180 -5.02 -12.30 7.69
CA THR A 180 -4.14 -11.69 6.68
C THR A 180 -4.92 -11.32 5.43
N LYS A 181 -5.83 -12.20 4.99
CA LYS A 181 -6.73 -11.94 3.86
C LYS A 181 -7.62 -10.72 4.12
N ALA A 182 -8.16 -10.56 5.34
CA ALA A 182 -8.94 -9.39 5.72
C ALA A 182 -8.09 -8.10 5.74
N LEU A 183 -6.90 -8.16 6.32
CA LEU A 183 -5.97 -7.03 6.40
C LEU A 183 -5.52 -6.55 5.01
N VAL A 184 -5.03 -7.46 4.16
CA VAL A 184 -4.56 -7.13 2.80
C VAL A 184 -5.70 -6.59 1.94
N THR A 185 -6.90 -7.14 2.08
CA THR A 185 -8.07 -6.64 1.33
C THR A 185 -8.43 -5.21 1.76
N SER A 186 -8.37 -4.91 3.05
CA SER A 186 -8.58 -3.56 3.58
C SER A 186 -7.51 -2.58 3.07
N MET A 187 -6.23 -2.99 3.08
CA MET A 187 -5.10 -2.21 2.55
C MET A 187 -5.15 -1.96 1.04
N ALA A 188 -5.88 -2.81 0.30
CA ALA A 188 -6.12 -2.65 -1.13
C ALA A 188 -7.24 -1.64 -1.45
N SER A 189 -7.84 -1.02 -0.44
CA SER A 189 -8.79 0.09 -0.62
C SER A 189 -8.08 1.34 -1.11
N THR A 190 -8.81 2.20 -1.81
CA THR A 190 -8.28 3.45 -2.34
C THR A 190 -7.67 4.30 -1.22
N HIS A 191 -6.50 4.88 -1.46
CA HIS A 191 -5.72 5.71 -0.53
C HIS A 191 -5.20 5.03 0.76
N ALA A 192 -5.59 3.80 1.07
CA ALA A 192 -5.20 3.12 2.33
C ALA A 192 -3.67 2.98 2.51
N SER A 193 -2.95 2.85 1.40
CA SER A 193 -1.50 2.68 1.40
C SER A 193 -0.74 3.90 0.84
N ALA A 194 -1.37 5.08 0.77
CA ALA A 194 -0.78 6.28 0.18
C ALA A 194 0.53 6.71 0.87
N TYR A 195 0.65 6.47 2.18
CA TYR A 195 1.85 6.75 2.96
C TYR A 195 3.11 6.02 2.46
N LEU A 196 2.98 4.90 1.73
CA LEU A 196 4.14 4.20 1.17
C LEU A 196 4.78 4.98 0.01
N HIS A 197 4.05 5.94 -0.59
CA HIS A 197 4.55 6.79 -1.67
C HIS A 197 5.15 8.10 -1.16
N SER A 198 4.93 8.46 0.11
CA SER A 198 5.34 9.76 0.61
C SER A 198 6.85 9.83 0.86
N LEU A 199 7.44 10.95 0.46
CA LEU A 199 8.82 11.27 0.80
C LEU A 199 8.91 11.68 2.28
N PRO A 200 9.98 11.30 2.99
CA PRO A 200 10.15 11.67 4.39
C PRO A 200 10.34 13.18 4.52
N ASN A 201 9.36 13.85 5.12
CA ASN A 201 9.42 15.28 5.38
C ASN A 201 8.70 15.62 6.70
N LYS A 202 9.45 16.20 7.64
CA LYS A 202 8.96 16.57 8.98
C LYS A 202 7.95 17.71 8.95
N PHE A 203 8.06 18.63 8.00
CA PHE A 203 7.18 19.79 7.87
C PHE A 203 5.79 19.42 7.32
N THR A 204 5.75 18.44 6.41
CA THR A 204 4.48 17.91 5.87
C THR A 204 3.92 16.75 6.69
N GLY A 205 4.63 16.29 7.73
CA GLY A 205 4.20 15.20 8.60
C GLY A 205 4.27 13.80 7.96
N SER A 206 5.05 13.64 6.88
CA SER A 206 5.21 12.38 6.16
C SER A 206 6.48 11.61 6.53
N HIS A 207 7.29 12.14 7.45
CA HIS A 207 8.45 11.46 8.02
C HIS A 207 8.01 10.50 9.11
N PHE A 208 8.26 9.21 8.92
CA PHE A 208 8.17 8.19 9.98
C PHE A 208 9.54 8.02 10.62
N ASP A 209 9.60 7.91 11.94
CA ASP A 209 10.82 7.35 12.54
C ASP A 209 10.96 5.86 12.21
N ASN A 210 12.14 5.29 12.48
CA ASN A 210 12.40 3.89 12.15
C ASN A 210 11.46 2.92 12.86
N LYS A 211 11.10 3.17 14.13
CA LYS A 211 10.23 2.29 14.91
C LYS A 211 8.80 2.35 14.39
N GLU A 212 8.31 3.55 14.09
CA GLU A 212 6.99 3.78 13.50
C GLU A 212 6.89 3.04 12.16
N LEU A 213 7.84 3.22 11.26
CA LEU A 213 7.81 2.54 9.98
C LEU A 213 7.96 1.02 10.12
N GLN A 214 8.87 0.55 10.97
CA GLN A 214 9.06 -0.88 11.22
C GLN A 214 7.77 -1.53 11.70
N SER A 215 7.09 -0.92 12.68
CA SER A 215 5.80 -1.41 13.17
C SER A 215 4.73 -1.39 12.08
N LEU A 216 4.65 -0.33 11.27
CA LEU A 216 3.70 -0.27 10.15
C LEU A 216 3.93 -1.38 9.11
N ILE A 217 5.18 -1.66 8.77
CA ILE A 217 5.55 -2.67 7.78
C ILE A 217 5.34 -4.08 8.33
N ARG A 218 5.75 -4.34 9.58
CA ARG A 218 5.53 -5.63 10.24
C ARG A 218 4.04 -5.93 10.36
N PHE A 219 3.23 -4.97 10.79
CA PHE A 219 1.78 -5.10 10.88
C PHE A 219 1.19 -5.45 9.52
N ARG A 220 1.64 -4.74 8.47
CA ARG A 220 1.25 -5.01 7.08
C ARG A 220 1.58 -6.42 6.60
N LEU A 221 2.73 -6.95 6.99
CA LEU A 221 3.18 -8.31 6.66
C LEU A 221 2.63 -9.38 7.61
N SER A 222 1.77 -9.01 8.57
CA SER A 222 1.32 -9.91 9.65
C SER A 222 2.51 -10.56 10.38
N GLN A 223 3.55 -9.77 10.64
CA GLN A 223 4.69 -10.12 11.47
C GLN A 223 4.40 -9.82 12.94
N HIS A 224 5.24 -10.36 13.82
CA HIS A 224 5.12 -10.12 15.26
C HIS A 224 5.53 -8.67 15.59
N GLU A 225 4.61 -7.92 16.18
CA GLU A 225 4.83 -6.56 16.69
C GLU A 225 5.49 -6.58 18.07
N THR A 226 5.11 -7.54 18.91
CA THR A 226 5.55 -7.63 20.29
C THR A 226 5.64 -9.09 20.73
N ALA A 227 6.62 -9.37 21.60
CA ALA A 227 6.70 -10.64 22.34
C ALA A 227 5.94 -10.57 23.68
N ASP A 228 5.56 -9.36 24.13
CA ASP A 228 4.82 -9.15 25.36
C ASP A 228 3.35 -9.53 25.17
N ASN A 229 2.84 -10.36 26.09
CA ASN A 229 1.44 -10.78 26.14
C ASN A 229 0.61 -9.91 27.10
N LYS A 230 1.22 -8.96 27.80
CA LYS A 230 0.54 -8.04 28.71
C LYS A 230 0.03 -6.82 27.96
N CYS A 231 -1.24 -6.51 28.15
CA CYS A 231 -1.83 -5.30 27.62
C CYS A 231 -1.35 -4.06 28.40
N GLN A 232 -1.07 -2.97 27.69
CA GLN A 232 -0.78 -1.66 28.31
C GLN A 232 -1.98 -1.03 29.03
N GLY A 233 -3.18 -1.60 28.90
CA GLY A 233 -4.33 -1.29 29.75
C GLY A 233 -4.17 -1.81 31.19
N GLY A 234 -3.10 -2.55 31.51
CA GLY A 234 -2.85 -3.05 32.85
C GLY A 234 -3.89 -4.08 33.29
N LEU A 235 -4.16 -4.10 34.60
CA LEU A 235 -5.15 -5.01 35.21
C LEU A 235 -6.59 -4.74 34.77
N ASP A 236 -6.87 -3.55 34.24
CA ASP A 236 -8.20 -3.18 33.76
C ASP A 236 -8.55 -3.85 32.43
N CYS A 237 -7.56 -4.37 31.70
CA CYS A 237 -7.79 -5.07 30.46
C CYS A 237 -7.83 -6.59 30.68
N PRO A 238 -9.00 -7.25 30.54
CA PRO A 238 -9.13 -8.69 30.75
C PRO A 238 -8.53 -9.52 29.60
N SER A 239 -8.13 -8.88 28.51
CA SER A 239 -7.58 -9.54 27.32
C SER A 239 -6.06 -9.47 27.29
N GLN A 240 -5.43 -10.55 26.80
CA GLN A 240 -4.00 -10.58 26.52
C GLN A 240 -3.67 -9.81 25.23
N MET A 241 -2.46 -9.27 25.18
CA MET A 241 -1.90 -8.68 23.95
C MET A 241 -1.57 -9.81 22.97
N ASP A 242 -2.10 -9.72 21.75
CA ASP A 242 -1.71 -10.62 20.67
C ASP A 242 -0.38 -10.19 20.07
N GLN A 243 0.37 -11.15 19.53
CA GLN A 243 1.68 -10.90 18.94
C GLN A 243 1.60 -10.06 17.65
N LEU A 244 0.44 -9.96 16.99
CA LEU A 244 0.27 -9.26 15.72
C LEU A 244 -0.24 -7.81 15.89
N GLY A 245 -0.48 -7.38 17.13
CA GLY A 245 -0.87 -6.01 17.49
C GLY A 245 -2.34 -5.64 17.26
N ASP A 246 -3.24 -6.58 16.95
CA ASP A 246 -4.65 -6.28 16.71
C ASP A 246 -5.35 -5.69 17.96
N HIS A 247 -5.04 -6.25 19.12
CA HIS A 247 -5.56 -5.85 20.42
C HIS A 247 -5.14 -4.42 20.75
N ALA A 248 -3.88 -4.04 20.49
CA ALA A 248 -3.38 -2.67 20.69
C ALA A 248 -4.17 -1.63 19.85
N ILE A 249 -4.74 -2.05 18.72
CA ILE A 249 -5.56 -1.20 17.87
C ILE A 249 -6.97 -1.01 18.45
N VAL A 250 -7.56 -2.01 19.11
CA VAL A 250 -8.97 -1.90 19.56
C VAL A 250 -9.17 -1.73 21.06
N CYS A 251 -8.14 -1.95 21.86
CA CYS A 251 -8.23 -1.91 23.31
C CYS A 251 -8.84 -0.59 23.79
N SER A 252 -9.88 -0.70 24.63
CA SER A 252 -10.54 0.43 25.27
C SER A 252 -9.87 0.89 26.56
N HIS A 253 -9.10 0.01 27.20
CA HIS A 253 -8.42 0.27 28.48
C HIS A 253 -7.04 0.93 28.27
N GLY A 254 -6.38 0.62 27.14
CA GLY A 254 -5.12 1.26 26.76
C GLY A 254 -5.32 2.67 26.19
N LYS A 255 -4.26 3.48 26.24
CA LYS A 255 -4.27 4.87 25.74
C LYS A 255 -4.20 4.98 24.21
N GLY A 256 -3.83 3.91 23.51
CA GLY A 256 -3.55 3.91 22.07
C GLY A 256 -4.74 4.34 21.20
N ARG A 257 -5.96 3.89 21.54
CA ARG A 257 -7.17 4.25 20.79
C ARG A 257 -7.45 5.75 20.84
N ILE A 258 -7.41 6.34 22.03
CA ILE A 258 -7.65 7.78 22.25
C ILE A 258 -6.54 8.59 21.60
N PHE A 259 -5.28 8.17 21.76
CA PHE A 259 -4.13 8.84 21.15
C PHE A 259 -4.24 8.93 19.62
N ARG A 260 -4.54 7.82 18.94
CA ARG A 260 -4.71 7.81 17.48
C ARG A 260 -5.88 8.69 17.03
N HIS A 261 -7.03 8.61 17.71
CA HIS A 261 -8.17 9.47 17.40
C HIS A 261 -7.80 10.96 17.52
N ASN A 262 -7.13 11.35 18.60
CA ASN A 262 -6.67 12.72 18.80
C ASN A 262 -5.66 13.19 17.74
N LEU A 263 -4.74 12.33 17.32
CA LEU A 263 -3.79 12.63 16.25
C LEU A 263 -4.49 12.87 14.91
N VAL A 264 -5.43 11.99 14.54
CA VAL A 264 -6.20 12.14 13.30
C VAL A 264 -7.06 13.41 13.32
N THR A 265 -7.77 13.65 14.42
CA THR A 265 -8.55 14.89 14.62
C THR A 265 -7.67 16.14 14.51
N THR A 266 -6.46 16.09 15.08
CA THR A 266 -5.50 17.20 14.98
C THR A 266 -4.98 17.39 13.55
N CYS A 267 -4.76 16.30 12.80
CA CYS A 267 -4.37 16.36 11.40
C CYS A 267 -5.44 17.04 10.55
N ILE A 268 -6.71 16.60 10.67
CA ILE A 268 -7.85 17.20 9.96
C ILE A 268 -8.01 18.67 10.34
N SER A 269 -7.88 19.02 11.63
CA SER A 269 -7.91 20.41 12.10
C SER A 269 -6.81 21.26 11.44
N LYS A 270 -5.58 20.76 11.32
CA LYS A 270 -4.49 21.47 10.63
C LYS A 270 -4.81 21.69 9.14
N LEU A 271 -5.37 20.69 8.46
CA LEU A 271 -5.79 20.82 7.06
C LEU A 271 -6.88 21.89 6.89
N LEU A 272 -7.88 21.90 7.76
CA LEU A 272 -8.93 22.93 7.76
C LEU A 272 -8.35 24.34 8.00
N LYS A 273 -7.42 24.49 8.96
CA LYS A 273 -6.73 25.79 9.19
C LYS A 273 -5.98 26.24 7.95
N ARG A 274 -5.23 25.34 7.30
CA ARG A 274 -4.50 25.63 6.05
C ARG A 274 -5.45 26.08 4.94
N ALA A 275 -6.60 25.43 4.82
CA ALA A 275 -7.67 25.80 3.90
C ALA A 275 -8.36 27.15 4.24
N GLY A 276 -8.06 27.76 5.40
CA GLY A 276 -8.72 28.98 5.85
C GLY A 276 -10.14 28.75 6.40
N LEU A 277 -10.45 27.50 6.76
CA LEU A 277 -11.77 27.12 7.25
C LEU A 277 -11.83 27.21 8.77
N SER A 278 -12.56 28.22 9.26
CA SER A 278 -12.75 28.45 10.68
C SER A 278 -13.59 27.33 11.30
N HIS A 279 -13.07 26.73 12.37
CA HIS A 279 -13.71 25.59 13.04
C HIS A 279 -13.37 25.59 14.54
N LYS A 280 -14.19 24.89 15.32
CA LYS A 280 -13.99 24.66 16.75
C LYS A 280 -13.88 23.16 17.01
N ARG A 281 -13.06 22.77 17.98
CA ARG A 281 -12.93 21.37 18.42
C ARG A 281 -13.77 21.12 19.67
N GLU A 282 -14.27 19.89 19.81
CA GLU A 282 -14.96 19.39 21.00
C GLU A 282 -16.13 20.28 21.49
N VAL A 283 -16.94 20.78 20.56
CA VAL A 283 -18.10 21.62 20.88
C VAL A 283 -19.30 20.77 21.29
N ARG A 284 -20.06 21.23 22.29
CA ARG A 284 -21.33 20.62 22.71
C ARG A 284 -22.37 20.72 21.60
N ALA A 285 -23.29 19.75 21.55
CA ALA A 285 -24.40 19.75 20.56
C ALA A 285 -25.27 21.01 20.69
N THR A 286 -25.61 21.35 21.92
CA THR A 286 -26.42 22.52 22.32
C THR A 286 -25.89 23.03 23.66
N ASP A 287 -26.22 24.27 24.02
CA ASP A 287 -25.74 24.89 25.27
C ASP A 287 -26.21 24.11 26.51
N ASN A 288 -27.36 23.42 26.40
CA ASN A 288 -27.97 22.61 27.46
C ASN A 288 -27.60 21.12 27.42
N SER A 289 -26.79 20.68 26.46
CA SER A 289 -26.39 19.26 26.33
C SER A 289 -24.94 19.05 26.75
N SER A 290 -24.71 18.04 27.60
CA SER A 290 -23.35 17.56 27.90
C SER A 290 -22.77 16.72 26.75
N GLN A 291 -23.59 16.34 25.77
CA GLN A 291 -23.16 15.51 24.66
C GLN A 291 -22.32 16.32 23.68
N ARG A 292 -21.17 15.76 23.31
CA ARG A 292 -20.26 16.24 22.28
C ARG A 292 -20.39 15.28 21.09
N PRO A 293 -21.35 15.51 20.17
CA PRO A 293 -21.66 14.55 19.13
C PRO A 293 -20.57 14.49 18.06
N GLY A 294 -19.78 15.55 17.89
CA GLY A 294 -18.66 15.60 16.95
C GLY A 294 -17.38 16.18 17.54
N ASP A 295 -16.27 15.80 16.93
CA ASP A 295 -14.92 16.21 17.31
C ASP A 295 -14.55 17.59 16.75
N ILE A 296 -15.11 17.94 15.59
CA ILE A 296 -14.88 19.22 14.90
C ILE A 296 -16.24 19.79 14.47
N MET A 297 -16.48 21.07 14.81
CA MET A 297 -17.64 21.84 14.38
C MET A 297 -17.20 22.93 13.40
N ILE A 298 -17.87 23.01 12.25
CA ILE A 298 -17.57 23.94 11.16
C ILE A 298 -18.86 24.37 10.47
N LYS A 299 -18.91 25.58 9.91
CA LYS A 299 -19.95 25.94 8.93
C LYS A 299 -19.56 25.32 7.59
N TRP A 300 -20.19 24.21 7.21
CA TRP A 300 -19.79 23.45 6.03
C TRP A 300 -20.43 23.97 4.74
N PHE A 301 -19.78 23.69 3.62
CA PHE A 301 -20.27 24.07 2.30
C PHE A 301 -21.56 23.31 1.93
N ASN A 302 -22.37 23.92 1.07
CA ASN A 302 -23.52 23.28 0.41
C ASN A 302 -24.55 22.68 1.39
N GLN A 303 -24.69 23.29 2.56
CA GLN A 303 -25.78 23.00 3.48
C GLN A 303 -26.32 24.32 3.99
N ASP A 304 -27.65 24.43 4.05
CA ASP A 304 -28.35 25.57 4.66
C ASP A 304 -28.19 25.59 6.19
N MET A 305 -27.46 24.60 6.74
CA MET A 305 -27.21 24.42 8.15
C MET A 305 -26.12 25.38 8.66
N GLU A 306 -26.37 26.01 9.80
CA GLU A 306 -25.38 26.89 10.45
C GLU A 306 -24.14 26.15 10.94
N ARG A 307 -24.29 24.88 11.34
CA ARG A 307 -23.22 24.10 11.97
C ARG A 307 -23.19 22.68 11.42
N THR A 308 -22.01 22.16 11.15
CA THR A 308 -21.78 20.77 10.78
C THR A 308 -20.79 20.16 11.74
N PHE A 309 -21.16 19.02 12.32
CA PHE A 309 -20.35 18.26 13.25
C PHE A 309 -19.70 17.08 12.53
N PHE A 310 -18.38 17.11 12.45
CA PHE A 310 -17.57 15.97 12.00
C PHE A 310 -17.19 15.12 13.19
N ASP A 311 -17.49 13.82 13.09
CA ASP A 311 -17.20 12.84 14.14
C ASP A 311 -16.29 11.74 13.62
N ILE A 312 -15.04 11.73 14.07
CA ILE A 312 -13.99 10.84 13.60
C ILE A 312 -14.20 9.45 14.22
N GLY A 313 -14.18 8.43 13.38
CA GLY A 313 -14.24 7.04 13.81
C GLY A 313 -13.10 6.23 13.19
N ILE A 314 -12.37 5.47 13.99
CA ILE A 314 -11.36 4.53 13.50
C ILE A 314 -11.74 3.13 13.95
N THR A 315 -11.82 2.18 13.02
CA THR A 315 -12.24 0.80 13.30
C THR A 315 -11.25 -0.22 12.74
N HIS A 316 -11.09 -1.33 13.45
CA HIS A 316 -10.27 -2.48 13.03
C HIS A 316 -11.06 -3.79 13.07
N LYS A 317 -12.40 -3.68 13.13
CA LYS A 317 -13.28 -4.83 13.33
C LYS A 317 -13.28 -5.81 12.16
N ASN A 318 -12.98 -5.37 10.94
CA ASN A 318 -12.88 -6.25 9.77
C ASN A 318 -11.75 -7.27 9.92
N VAL A 319 -10.60 -6.85 10.47
CA VAL A 319 -9.45 -7.74 10.64
C VAL A 319 -9.65 -8.68 11.84
N ILE A 320 -10.13 -8.15 12.97
CA ILE A 320 -10.44 -8.95 14.17
C ILE A 320 -11.50 -10.01 13.87
N ASN A 321 -12.56 -9.63 13.16
CA ASN A 321 -13.62 -10.55 12.78
C ASN A 321 -13.27 -11.37 11.53
N GLN A 322 -12.07 -11.20 10.98
CA GLN A 322 -11.56 -11.93 9.81
C GLN A 322 -12.50 -11.85 8.59
N LEU A 323 -13.09 -10.67 8.37
CA LEU A 323 -14.05 -10.39 7.30
C LEU A 323 -13.31 -9.76 6.11
N PRO A 324 -12.95 -10.53 5.07
CA PRO A 324 -12.32 -9.97 3.89
C PRO A 324 -13.31 -9.10 3.11
N GLY A 325 -12.93 -7.85 2.89
CA GLY A 325 -13.62 -6.93 2.02
C GLY A 325 -13.16 -5.49 2.24
N LYS A 326 -13.41 -4.66 1.24
CA LYS A 326 -13.05 -3.24 1.31
C LYS A 326 -14.13 -2.47 2.06
N LEU A 327 -13.73 -1.65 3.03
CA LEU A 327 -14.60 -0.74 3.76
C LEU A 327 -15.77 -1.40 4.52
N ILE A 328 -15.76 -2.73 4.74
CA ILE A 328 -16.86 -3.43 5.43
C ILE A 328 -17.02 -2.87 6.85
N ALA A 329 -15.92 -2.70 7.59
CA ALA A 329 -16.00 -2.21 8.96
C ALA A 329 -16.29 -0.71 9.00
N ALA A 330 -15.72 0.06 8.07
CA ALA A 330 -16.00 1.49 7.95
C ALA A 330 -17.49 1.76 7.67
N ASN A 331 -18.09 1.06 6.70
CA ASN A 331 -19.52 1.20 6.36
C ASN A 331 -20.42 0.85 7.55
N LYS A 332 -20.16 -0.28 8.23
CA LYS A 332 -20.92 -0.68 9.43
C LYS A 332 -20.81 0.37 10.54
N TYR A 333 -19.61 0.90 10.78
CA TYR A 333 -19.41 1.89 11.84
C TYR A 333 -19.99 3.26 11.50
N PHE A 334 -19.94 3.66 10.22
CA PHE A 334 -20.60 4.85 9.70
C PHE A 334 -22.12 4.77 9.94
N ASN A 335 -22.77 3.69 9.53
CA ASN A 335 -24.21 3.50 9.71
C ASN A 335 -24.62 3.48 11.19
N TYR A 336 -23.83 2.83 12.05
CA TYR A 336 -24.03 2.86 13.49
C TYR A 336 -24.00 4.30 14.05
N LYS A 337 -23.00 5.11 13.65
CA LYS A 337 -22.89 6.50 14.10
C LYS A 337 -24.05 7.37 13.61
N ILE A 338 -24.44 7.24 12.34
CA ILE A 338 -25.63 7.93 11.81
C ILE A 338 -26.87 7.58 12.61
N ALA A 339 -27.15 6.29 12.82
CA ALA A 339 -28.32 5.85 13.58
C ALA A 339 -28.31 6.36 15.03
N LYS A 340 -27.14 6.35 15.67
CA LYS A 340 -26.97 6.79 17.07
C LYS A 340 -27.28 8.29 17.26
N TYR A 341 -26.85 9.13 16.32
CA TYR A 341 -26.94 10.59 16.46
C TYR A 341 -28.08 11.22 15.66
N ARG A 342 -28.82 10.44 14.86
CA ARG A 342 -29.91 10.92 14.00
C ARG A 342 -30.86 11.90 14.71
N ASN A 343 -31.44 11.47 15.83
CA ASN A 343 -32.47 12.23 16.55
C ASN A 343 -31.96 13.56 17.15
N LEU A 344 -30.65 13.68 17.40
CA LEU A 344 -30.06 14.92 17.95
C LEU A 344 -30.06 16.05 16.92
N PHE A 345 -30.11 15.72 15.62
CA PHE A 345 -29.97 16.69 14.55
C PHE A 345 -31.25 16.90 13.73
N GLU A 346 -32.26 16.04 13.87
CA GLU A 346 -33.52 16.09 13.10
C GLU A 346 -34.29 17.43 13.21
N ASN A 347 -34.17 18.14 14.35
CA ASN A 347 -34.83 19.42 14.60
C ASN A 347 -33.84 20.56 14.93
N SER A 348 -32.57 20.41 14.54
CA SER A 348 -31.54 21.41 14.79
C SER A 348 -31.13 22.09 13.47
N ASN A 349 -30.71 23.36 13.53
CA ASN A 349 -30.03 24.02 12.41
C ASN A 349 -28.57 23.52 12.29
N SER A 350 -28.38 22.21 12.36
CA SER A 350 -27.08 21.56 12.41
C SER A 350 -27.11 20.21 11.73
N SER A 351 -25.99 19.85 11.10
CA SER A 351 -25.80 18.56 10.44
C SER A 351 -24.67 17.76 11.08
N TYR A 352 -24.65 16.46 10.77
CA TYR A 352 -23.72 15.50 11.35
C TYR A 352 -23.13 14.60 10.27
N ILE A 353 -21.80 14.53 10.21
CA ILE A 353 -21.07 13.74 9.21
C ILE A 353 -19.99 12.90 9.92
N PRO A 354 -20.20 11.58 10.04
CA PRO A 354 -19.15 10.68 10.51
C PRO A 354 -18.01 10.59 9.50
N LEU A 355 -16.79 10.82 9.95
CA LEU A 355 -15.57 10.62 9.18
C LEU A 355 -14.92 9.32 9.65
N VAL A 356 -15.27 8.21 9.00
CA VAL A 356 -14.86 6.87 9.44
C VAL A 356 -13.71 6.33 8.61
N ALA A 357 -12.69 5.77 9.27
CA ALA A 357 -11.57 5.06 8.67
C ALA A 357 -11.44 3.64 9.21
N GLU A 358 -10.93 2.72 8.38
CA GLU A 358 -10.36 1.46 8.84
C GLU A 358 -8.90 1.69 9.28
N ALA A 359 -8.43 0.98 10.30
CA ALA A 359 -7.08 1.12 10.84
C ALA A 359 -5.98 0.81 9.81
N ALA A 360 -6.31 0.05 8.75
CA ALA A 360 -5.43 -0.19 7.61
C ALA A 360 -5.23 1.04 6.69
N GLY A 361 -5.91 2.17 6.97
CA GLY A 361 -5.72 3.46 6.30
C GLY A 361 -6.85 3.88 5.35
N ALA A 362 -7.83 3.01 5.11
CA ALA A 362 -8.93 3.27 4.18
C ALA A 362 -9.99 4.17 4.80
N TRP A 363 -10.45 5.20 4.09
CA TRP A 363 -11.53 6.08 4.54
C TRP A 363 -12.87 5.74 3.87
N HIS A 364 -13.95 5.88 4.62
CA HIS A 364 -15.32 5.80 4.10
C HIS A 364 -15.53 6.84 3.00
N HIS A 365 -16.33 6.53 1.98
CA HIS A 365 -16.53 7.42 0.82
C HIS A 365 -16.97 8.83 1.24
N LYS A 366 -17.83 8.94 2.27
CA LYS A 366 -18.27 10.24 2.78
C LYS A 366 -17.15 11.10 3.34
N ALA A 367 -16.14 10.48 3.97
CA ALA A 367 -14.96 11.19 4.43
C ALA A 367 -14.07 11.63 3.26
N VAL A 368 -13.94 10.78 2.23
CA VAL A 368 -13.21 11.12 0.99
C VAL A 368 -13.87 12.30 0.26
N GLU A 369 -15.20 12.38 0.21
CA GLU A 369 -15.93 13.55 -0.32
C GLU A 369 -15.57 14.83 0.44
N VAL A 370 -15.54 14.77 1.78
CA VAL A 370 -15.14 15.91 2.62
C VAL A 370 -13.70 16.32 2.32
N PHE A 371 -12.77 15.37 2.26
CA PHE A 371 -11.36 15.66 1.97
C PHE A 371 -11.16 16.22 0.56
N ASN A 372 -11.87 15.70 -0.45
CA ASN A 372 -11.85 16.26 -1.80
C ASN A 372 -12.31 17.72 -1.80
N LYS A 373 -13.35 18.06 -1.01
CA LYS A 373 -13.81 19.45 -0.90
C LYS A 373 -12.78 20.36 -0.23
N ILE A 374 -12.10 19.87 0.80
CA ILE A 374 -10.98 20.61 1.43
C ILE A 374 -9.86 20.83 0.40
N ALA A 375 -9.53 19.80 -0.39
CA ALA A 375 -8.50 19.88 -1.43
C ALA A 375 -8.87 20.90 -2.51
N GLU A 376 -10.13 21.00 -2.92
CA GLU A 376 -10.61 22.05 -3.86
C GLU A 376 -10.35 23.46 -3.32
N VAL A 377 -10.71 23.69 -2.05
CA VAL A 377 -10.52 24.99 -1.38
C VAL A 377 -9.03 25.31 -1.27
N LEU A 378 -8.21 24.32 -0.90
CA LEU A 378 -6.75 24.47 -0.83
C LEU A 378 -6.14 24.79 -2.20
N ALA A 379 -6.56 24.09 -3.25
CA ALA A 379 -6.10 24.31 -4.61
C ALA A 379 -6.39 25.74 -5.08
N SER A 380 -7.64 26.19 -4.88
CA SER A 380 -8.06 27.55 -5.22
C SER A 380 -7.27 28.60 -4.43
N LYS A 381 -7.10 28.41 -3.12
CA LYS A 381 -6.39 29.35 -2.24
C LYS A 381 -4.89 29.43 -2.54
N GLU A 382 -4.25 28.29 -2.81
CA GLU A 382 -2.80 28.22 -3.05
C GLU A 382 -2.42 28.40 -4.53
N GLY A 383 -3.39 28.60 -5.43
CA GLY A 383 -3.14 28.69 -6.87
C GLY A 383 -2.53 27.40 -7.44
N LYS A 384 -2.85 26.24 -6.87
CA LYS A 384 -2.27 24.94 -7.23
C LYS A 384 -3.24 24.11 -8.05
N ASP A 385 -2.68 23.19 -8.83
CA ASP A 385 -3.43 22.13 -9.49
C ASP A 385 -4.21 21.28 -8.46
N TYR A 386 -5.49 21.03 -8.74
CA TYR A 386 -6.38 20.28 -7.87
C TYR A 386 -5.90 18.85 -7.59
N GLN A 387 -5.32 18.16 -8.58
CA GLN A 387 -4.77 16.82 -8.39
C GLN A 387 -3.58 16.85 -7.43
N LYS A 388 -2.71 17.87 -7.53
CA LYS A 388 -1.62 18.06 -6.57
C LYS A 388 -2.14 18.36 -5.17
N ALA A 389 -3.26 19.07 -5.04
CA ALA A 389 -3.88 19.32 -3.74
C ALA A 389 -4.49 18.06 -3.10
N LYS A 390 -4.94 17.08 -3.90
CA LYS A 390 -5.43 15.78 -3.40
C LYS A 390 -4.34 14.89 -2.82
N GLU A 391 -3.08 15.13 -3.20
CA GLU A 391 -1.92 14.37 -2.70
C GLU A 391 -1.45 14.83 -1.32
N ILE A 392 -1.94 15.98 -0.84
CA ILE A 392 -1.67 16.59 0.47
C ILE A 392 -2.63 16.00 1.51
#